data_AF-A0A397PH66-F1
#
_entry.id   AF-A0A397PH66-F1
#
_cell.length_a   1.000
_cell.length_b   1.000
_cell.length_c   1.000
_cell.angle_alpha   90.00
_cell.angle_beta   90.00
_cell.angle_gamma   90.00
#
_symmetry.space_group_name_H-M   'P 1'
#
loop_
_entity.id
_entity.type
_entity.pdbx_description
1 polymer ?
#
loop_
_entity_poly.entity_id
_entity_poly.type
_entity_poly.pdbx_seq_one_letter_code
_entity_poly.pdbx_strand_id
1 'polypeptide(L)'
;MQATVRLTANDIRQLRSTAEQIARRHSSARRFAIEIAERVNLATGAAGLNIRAITDDPDWEDTDLHTTHPWSRIRERHTLANGTALFDLYVYERPGIGETGDLACCVEAELDGQGLAAFHADSAKNVWRRSDL
;
A
#
# COMPACT_ATOMS: atom_id res chain seq x y z
N MET A 1 -19.02 -12.62 -10.38
CA MET A 1 -18.23 -11.43 -10.77
C MET A 1 -17.30 -11.11 -9.62
N GLN A 2 -16.00 -10.98 -9.85
CA GLN A 2 -15.11 -10.43 -8.82
C GLN A 2 -15.43 -8.94 -8.65
N ALA A 3 -15.63 -8.51 -7.41
CA ALA A 3 -15.85 -7.10 -7.12
C ALA A 3 -14.56 -6.32 -7.38
N THR A 4 -14.70 -5.10 -7.91
CA THR A 4 -13.56 -4.20 -8.12
C THR A 4 -13.86 -2.83 -7.52
N VAL A 5 -12.83 -2.18 -7.00
CA VAL A 5 -12.90 -0.82 -6.49
C VAL A 5 -11.95 0.09 -7.27
N ARG A 6 -12.29 1.37 -7.36
CA ARG A 6 -11.38 2.42 -7.82
C ARG A 6 -11.35 3.51 -6.78
N LEU A 7 -10.15 3.87 -6.32
CA LEU A 7 -9.99 4.97 -5.37
C LEU A 7 -10.40 6.30 -6.00
N THR A 8 -11.09 7.12 -5.21
CA THR A 8 -11.41 8.49 -5.57
C THR A 8 -10.17 9.37 -5.47
N ALA A 9 -10.25 10.59 -6.04
CA ALA A 9 -9.18 11.57 -5.88
C ALA A 9 -8.94 11.95 -4.40
N ASN A 10 -9.99 11.91 -3.57
CA ASN A 10 -9.88 12.18 -2.14
C ASN A 10 -9.14 11.05 -1.42
N ASP A 11 -9.48 9.79 -1.72
CA ASP A 11 -8.78 8.61 -1.16
C ASP A 11 -7.30 8.65 -1.50
N ILE A 12 -6.95 8.94 -2.76
CA ILE A 12 -5.56 9.01 -3.21
C ILE A 12 -4.81 10.13 -2.48
N ARG A 13 -5.45 11.29 -2.25
CA ARG A 13 -4.86 12.38 -1.48
C ARG A 13 -4.68 12.01 -0.01
N GLN A 14 -5.68 11.36 0.60
CA GLN A 14 -5.63 10.91 1.98
C GLN A 14 -4.51 9.89 2.18
N LEU A 15 -4.46 8.86 1.34
CA LEU A 15 -3.45 7.81 1.35
C LEU A 15 -2.04 8.42 1.27
N ARG A 16 -1.80 9.28 0.28
CA ARG A 16 -0.50 9.95 0.11
C ARG A 16 -0.15 10.83 1.31
N SER A 17 -1.10 11.61 1.81
CA SER A 17 -0.86 12.50 2.95
C SER A 17 -0.52 11.71 4.21
N THR A 18 -1.23 10.61 4.48
CA THR A 18 -0.96 9.75 5.64
C THR A 18 0.40 9.07 5.51
N ALA A 19 0.71 8.50 4.34
CA ALA A 19 2.00 7.87 4.07
C ALA A 19 3.18 8.85 4.27
N GLU A 20 3.08 10.05 3.69
CA GLU A 20 4.11 11.08 3.84
C GLU A 20 4.23 11.58 5.30
N GLN A 21 3.12 11.66 6.05
CA GLN A 21 3.15 12.03 7.47
C GLN A 21 3.89 10.99 8.32
N ILE A 22 3.71 9.70 8.02
CA ILE A 22 4.43 8.61 8.70
C ILE A 22 5.90 8.66 8.34
N ALA A 23 6.25 8.76 7.05
CA ALA A 23 7.64 8.84 6.61
C ALA A 23 8.42 9.99 7.27
N ARG A 24 7.77 11.14 7.53
CA ARG A 24 8.37 12.28 8.26
C ARG A 24 8.74 12.00 9.71
N ARG A 25 8.26 10.91 10.30
CA ARG A 25 8.69 10.46 11.65
C ARG A 25 10.06 9.79 11.62
N HIS A 26 10.44 9.24 10.45
CA HIS A 26 11.66 8.46 10.26
C HIS A 26 12.70 9.18 9.41
N SER A 27 12.28 10.19 8.64
CA SER A 27 13.14 10.92 7.70
C SER A 27 12.92 12.43 7.74
N SER A 28 14.02 13.19 7.62
CA SER A 28 14.01 14.64 7.45
C SER A 28 13.90 15.10 5.98
N ALA A 29 13.73 14.16 5.03
CA ALA A 29 13.63 14.48 3.61
C ALA A 29 12.47 15.43 3.31
N ARG A 30 12.70 16.35 2.35
CA ARG A 30 11.66 17.32 1.95
C ARG A 30 10.53 16.66 1.18
N ARG A 31 10.84 15.64 0.39
CA ARG A 31 9.93 14.99 -0.56
C ARG A 31 10.07 13.48 -0.44
N PHE A 32 8.98 12.79 -0.78
CA PHE A 32 8.92 11.33 -0.80
C PHE A 32 8.37 10.83 -2.15
N ALA A 33 8.81 9.65 -2.54
CA ALA A 33 8.20 8.83 -3.59
C ALA A 33 7.46 7.66 -2.92
N ILE A 34 6.41 7.16 -3.58
CA ILE A 34 5.66 6.00 -3.10
C ILE A 34 5.63 5.00 -4.24
N GLU A 35 5.91 3.75 -3.94
CA GLU A 35 5.75 2.63 -4.86
C GLU A 35 4.80 1.60 -4.24
N ILE A 36 4.15 0.82 -5.09
CA ILE A 36 3.22 -0.24 -4.68
C ILE A 36 3.95 -1.57 -4.88
N ALA A 37 4.06 -2.36 -3.83
CA ALA A 37 4.67 -3.68 -3.92
C ALA A 37 3.70 -4.68 -4.54
N GLU A 38 4.20 -5.42 -5.52
CA GLU A 38 3.66 -6.71 -5.91
C GLU A 38 4.37 -7.77 -5.08
N ARG A 39 3.60 -8.66 -4.46
CA ARG A 39 4.14 -9.75 -3.66
C ARG A 39 3.91 -11.06 -4.35
N VAL A 40 4.75 -12.03 -4.01
CA VAL A 40 4.62 -13.42 -4.45
C VAL A 40 4.49 -14.32 -3.24
N ASN A 41 3.51 -15.22 -3.28
CA ASN A 41 3.38 -16.27 -2.29
C ASN A 41 4.47 -17.33 -2.54
N LEU A 42 5.29 -17.59 -1.51
CA LEU A 42 6.45 -18.48 -1.60
C LEU A 42 6.07 -19.96 -1.73
N ALA A 43 4.89 -20.34 -1.27
CA ALA A 43 4.39 -21.71 -1.36
C ALA A 43 3.70 -22.02 -2.70
N THR A 44 2.96 -21.06 -3.26
CA THR A 44 2.12 -21.27 -4.45
C THR A 44 2.67 -20.61 -5.72
N GLY A 45 3.58 -19.65 -5.59
CA GLY A 45 4.08 -18.83 -6.69
C GLY A 45 3.07 -17.80 -7.22
N ALA A 46 1.89 -17.67 -6.60
CA ALA A 46 0.91 -16.67 -6.98
C ALA A 46 1.43 -15.25 -6.67
N ALA A 47 1.41 -14.35 -7.66
CA ALA A 47 1.85 -12.98 -7.50
C ALA A 47 0.71 -11.97 -7.72
N GLY A 48 0.73 -10.87 -6.96
CA GLY A 48 -0.24 -9.81 -7.12
C GLY A 48 -0.06 -8.63 -6.16
N LEU A 49 -0.67 -7.50 -6.53
CA LEU A 49 -0.70 -6.29 -5.70
C LEU A 49 -1.63 -6.42 -4.50
N ASN A 50 -2.77 -7.11 -4.68
CA ASN A 50 -3.68 -7.39 -3.57
C ASN A 50 -3.18 -8.63 -2.83
N ILE A 51 -2.59 -8.42 -1.66
CA ILE A 51 -2.02 -9.48 -0.81
C ILE A 51 -3.09 -10.50 -0.42
N ARG A 52 -4.31 -10.03 -0.15
CA ARG A 52 -5.47 -10.89 0.19
C ARG A 52 -5.90 -11.83 -0.93
N ALA A 53 -5.45 -11.59 -2.16
CA ALA A 53 -5.74 -12.45 -3.30
C ALA A 53 -4.73 -13.60 -3.47
N ILE A 54 -3.59 -13.56 -2.76
CA ILE A 54 -2.47 -14.50 -2.95
C ILE A 54 -2.08 -15.26 -1.69
N THR A 55 -2.56 -14.86 -0.51
CA THR A 55 -2.33 -15.58 0.74
C THR A 55 -3.56 -15.51 1.65
N ASP A 56 -3.76 -16.60 2.42
CA ASP A 56 -4.71 -16.69 3.53
C ASP A 56 -4.03 -16.45 4.90
N ASP A 57 -2.69 -16.32 4.93
CA ASP A 57 -1.94 -16.00 6.15
C ASP A 57 -2.30 -14.57 6.61
N PRO A 58 -2.80 -14.40 7.85
CA PRO A 58 -3.19 -13.09 8.36
C PRO A 58 -2.02 -12.12 8.51
N ASP A 59 -0.81 -12.65 8.71
CA ASP A 59 0.44 -11.93 8.88
C ASP A 59 1.34 -12.04 7.63
N TRP A 60 0.82 -12.65 6.54
CA TRP A 60 1.37 -12.65 5.17
C TRP A 60 2.86 -13.01 5.12
N GLU A 61 3.35 -13.75 6.13
CA GLU A 61 4.74 -14.20 6.31
C GLU A 61 5.16 -15.20 5.23
N ASP A 62 4.19 -15.84 4.59
CA ASP A 62 4.37 -16.74 3.45
C ASP A 62 4.54 -16.00 2.11
N THR A 63 4.61 -14.67 2.12
CA THR A 63 4.83 -13.86 0.92
C THR A 63 6.13 -13.08 0.99
N ASP A 64 6.73 -12.81 -0.17
CA ASP A 64 7.90 -11.94 -0.30
C ASP A 64 7.66 -10.85 -1.36
N LEU A 65 8.49 -9.80 -1.33
CA LEU A 65 8.50 -8.77 -2.36
C LEU A 65 8.89 -9.39 -3.71
N HIS A 66 8.00 -9.31 -4.69
CA HIS A 66 8.28 -9.75 -6.05
C HIS A 66 8.90 -8.62 -6.88
N THR A 67 8.24 -7.46 -6.87
CA THR A 67 8.69 -6.24 -7.55
C THR A 67 7.92 -5.04 -6.99
N THR A 68 8.37 -3.82 -7.30
CA THR A 68 7.60 -2.60 -7.05
C THR A 68 7.05 -2.00 -8.34
N HIS A 69 5.99 -1.22 -8.21
CA HIS A 69 5.36 -0.50 -9.31
C HIS A 69 5.18 0.99 -9.01
N PRO A 70 5.15 1.84 -10.05
CA PRO A 70 4.94 3.27 -9.86
C PRO A 70 3.61 3.59 -9.17
N TRP A 71 3.61 4.63 -8.32
CA TRP A 71 2.42 5.17 -7.62
C TRP A 71 1.18 5.32 -8.52
N SER A 72 1.35 5.59 -9.81
CA SER A 72 0.24 5.78 -10.75
C SER A 72 -0.72 4.58 -10.80
N ARG A 73 -0.23 3.36 -10.54
CA ARG A 73 -1.05 2.14 -10.55
C ARG A 73 -2.16 2.15 -9.49
N ILE A 74 -2.04 2.91 -8.41
CA ILE A 74 -3.09 2.98 -7.38
C ILE A 74 -4.43 3.52 -7.94
N ARG A 75 -4.39 4.22 -9.09
CA ARG A 75 -5.55 4.81 -9.76
C ARG A 75 -6.34 3.82 -10.62
N GLU A 76 -5.79 2.63 -10.83
CA GLU A 76 -6.41 1.55 -11.59
C GLU A 76 -7.60 0.96 -10.82
N ARG A 77 -8.31 0.02 -11.45
CA ARG A 77 -9.33 -0.77 -10.77
C ARG A 77 -8.64 -1.94 -10.07
N HIS A 78 -8.98 -2.13 -8.81
CA HIS A 78 -8.40 -3.16 -7.96
C HIS A 78 -9.41 -4.25 -7.67
N THR A 79 -9.02 -5.49 -7.88
CA THR A 79 -9.84 -6.66 -7.54
C THR A 79 -9.87 -6.86 -6.03
N LEU A 80 -11.08 -7.00 -5.49
CA LEU A 80 -11.29 -7.31 -4.07
C LEU A 80 -11.36 -8.82 -3.87
N ALA A 81 -10.51 -9.34 -3.00
CA ALA A 81 -10.55 -10.72 -2.51
C ALA A 81 -11.39 -10.74 -1.23
N ASN A 82 -12.46 -11.55 -1.21
CA ASN A 82 -13.39 -11.61 -0.08
C ASN A 82 -13.93 -10.23 0.38
N GLY A 83 -14.08 -9.30 -0.58
CA GLY A 83 -14.61 -7.96 -0.33
C GLY A 83 -13.57 -6.89 0.06
N THR A 84 -12.30 -7.26 0.23
CA THR A 84 -11.22 -6.32 0.58
C THR A 84 -9.99 -6.45 -0.33
N ALA A 85 -9.13 -5.45 -0.27
CA ALA A 85 -7.78 -5.51 -0.82
C ALA A 85 -6.79 -4.89 0.16
N LEU A 86 -5.60 -5.49 0.27
CA LEU A 86 -4.49 -4.96 1.07
C LEU A 86 -3.30 -4.74 0.16
N PHE A 87 -2.78 -3.52 0.14
CA PHE A 87 -1.60 -3.13 -0.63
C PHE A 87 -0.46 -2.74 0.30
N ASP A 88 0.72 -3.28 0.02
CA ASP A 88 1.97 -2.90 0.65
C ASP A 88 2.63 -1.76 -0.14
N LEU A 89 2.98 -0.68 0.55
CA LEU A 89 3.45 0.56 -0.03
C LEU A 89 4.81 0.93 0.53
N TYR A 90 5.76 1.12 -0.39
CA TYR A 90 7.13 1.48 -0.06
C TYR A 90 7.29 2.98 -0.23
N VAL A 91 7.64 3.66 0.86
CA VAL A 91 7.82 5.12 0.87
C VAL A 91 9.30 5.42 0.89
N TYR A 92 9.81 5.91 -0.24
CA TYR A 92 11.21 6.27 -0.39
C TYR A 92 11.39 7.78 -0.20
N GLU A 93 12.54 8.16 0.34
CA GLU A 93 13.00 9.53 0.21
C GLU A 93 13.10 9.92 -1.26
N ARG A 94 12.80 11.17 -1.57
CA ARG A 94 13.07 11.73 -2.89
C ARG A 94 14.04 12.89 -2.73
N PRO A 95 15.34 12.58 -2.63
CA PRO A 95 16.38 13.59 -2.51
C PRO A 95 16.51 14.41 -3.80
N GLY A 96 17.51 15.30 -3.84
CA GLY A 96 17.78 16.15 -4.99
C GLY A 96 18.00 15.38 -6.30
N ILE A 97 18.10 16.11 -7.41
CA ILE A 97 18.38 15.50 -8.72
C ILE A 97 19.74 14.78 -8.66
N GLY A 98 19.75 13.49 -8.99
CA GLY A 98 20.97 12.66 -9.04
C GLY A 98 21.26 11.84 -7.79
N GLU A 99 20.41 11.94 -6.76
CA GLU A 99 20.55 11.17 -5.52
C GLU A 99 19.56 9.99 -5.50
N THR A 100 20.02 8.85 -4.97
CA THR A 100 19.16 7.70 -4.67
C THR A 100 18.57 7.91 -3.28
N GLY A 101 17.25 7.83 -3.16
CA GLY A 101 16.58 7.97 -1.86
C GLY A 101 16.50 6.65 -1.13
N ASP A 102 16.76 6.68 0.17
CA ASP A 102 16.60 5.52 1.04
C ASP A 102 15.12 5.20 1.26
N LEU A 103 14.82 3.94 1.60
CA LEU A 103 13.50 3.55 2.07
C LEU A 103 13.26 4.20 3.44
N ALA A 104 12.25 5.07 3.53
CA ALA A 104 11.91 5.77 4.76
C ALA A 104 10.99 4.93 5.66
N CYS A 105 9.97 4.28 5.08
CA CYS A 105 9.09 3.35 5.78
C CYS A 105 8.28 2.48 4.79
N CYS A 106 7.69 1.40 5.32
CA CYS A 106 6.65 0.63 4.65
C CYS A 106 5.32 0.84 5.37
N VAL A 107 4.24 0.90 4.59
CA VAL A 107 2.89 1.14 5.10
C VAL A 107 1.89 0.34 4.28
N GLU A 108 0.75 0.00 4.88
CA GLU A 108 -0.27 -0.81 4.23
C GLU A 108 -1.55 0.00 4.03
N ALA A 109 -2.16 -0.12 2.85
CA ALA A 109 -3.46 0.46 2.55
C ALA A 109 -4.51 -0.63 2.36
N GLU A 110 -5.57 -0.59 3.16
CA GLU A 110 -6.72 -1.46 3.03
C GLU A 110 -7.84 -0.76 2.25
N LEU A 111 -8.43 -1.47 1.29
CA LEU A 111 -9.56 -1.03 0.49
C LEU A 111 -10.73 -1.99 0.66
N ASP A 112 -11.94 -1.46 0.50
CA ASP A 112 -13.18 -2.22 0.46
C ASP A 112 -14.04 -1.78 -0.75
N GLY A 113 -15.30 -2.24 -0.79
CA GLY A 113 -16.24 -1.89 -1.86
C GLY A 113 -16.56 -0.38 -1.97
N GLN A 114 -16.20 0.43 -0.98
CA GLN A 114 -16.48 1.87 -0.94
C GLN A 114 -15.25 2.74 -1.23
N GLY A 115 -14.03 2.18 -1.20
CA GLY A 115 -12.80 2.92 -1.46
C GLY A 115 -11.71 2.59 -0.45
N LEU A 116 -10.98 3.61 0.00
CA LEU A 116 -9.98 3.47 1.06
C LEU A 116 -10.70 3.22 2.40
N ALA A 117 -10.33 2.14 3.07
CA ALA A 117 -10.95 1.68 4.31
C ALA A 117 -10.07 1.98 5.53
N ALA A 118 -8.80 1.57 5.47
CA ALA A 118 -7.86 1.76 6.57
C ALA A 118 -6.42 1.93 6.07
N PHE A 119 -5.58 2.42 6.97
CA PHE A 119 -4.14 2.52 6.78
C PHE A 119 -3.43 1.94 8.00
N HIS A 120 -2.41 1.12 7.77
CA HIS A 120 -1.58 0.51 8.80
C HIS A 120 -0.13 0.93 8.55
N ALA A 121 0.64 1.01 9.63
CA ALA A 121 2.04 1.43 9.55
C ALA A 121 2.83 0.74 10.64
N ASP A 122 3.96 0.16 10.26
CA ASP A 122 4.77 -0.67 11.15
C ASP A 122 3.90 -1.75 11.83
N SER A 123 4.06 -1.98 13.13
CA SER A 123 3.20 -2.86 13.93
C SER A 123 1.85 -2.24 14.33
N ALA A 124 1.55 -1.01 13.91
CA ALA A 124 0.35 -0.27 14.32
C ALA A 124 -0.78 -0.38 13.29
N LYS A 125 -1.88 -1.02 13.69
CA LYS A 125 -3.08 -1.12 12.86
C LYS A 125 -3.96 0.13 12.99
N ASN A 126 -4.64 0.52 11.90
CA ASN A 126 -5.64 1.58 11.87
C ASN A 126 -5.10 2.96 12.29
N VAL A 127 -3.88 3.31 11.85
CA VAL A 127 -3.35 4.67 12.06
C VAL A 127 -4.20 5.74 11.35
N TRP A 128 -4.97 5.32 10.36
CA TRP A 128 -6.13 6.03 9.85
C TRP A 128 -7.22 5.00 9.50
N ARG A 129 -8.49 5.35 9.70
CA ARG A 129 -9.65 4.54 9.30
C ARG A 129 -10.78 5.44 8.85
N ARG A 130 -11.52 5.03 7.82
CA ARG A 130 -12.75 5.71 7.41
C ARG A 130 -13.74 5.68 8.58
N SER A 131 -14.38 6.81 8.87
CA SER A 131 -15.13 7.02 10.12
C SER A 131 -16.43 6.21 10.25
N ASP A 132 -16.84 5.51 9.20
CA ASP A 132 -18.09 4.76 9.07
C ASP A 132 -17.92 3.23 9.14
N LEU A 133 -16.72 2.77 9.56
CA LEU A 133 -16.34 1.35 9.71
C LEU A 133 -16.29 0.85 11.17
#